data_AF-A0A6N6T4T5-F1
#
_entry.id   AF-A0A6N6T4T5-F1
#
_cell.length_a   1.000
_cell.length_b   1.000
_cell.length_c   1.000
_cell.angle_alpha   90.00
_cell.angle_beta   90.00
_cell.angle_gamma   90.00
#
_symmetry.space_group_name_H-M   'P 1'
#
loop_
_entity.id
_entity.type
_entity.pdbx_description
1 polymer ?
#
loop_
_entity_poly.entity_id
_entity_poly.type
_entity_poly.pdbx_seq_one_letter_code
_entity_poly.pdbx_strand_id
1 'polypeptide(L)'
;GYALRTALMSGGGMGIVLATLCAALLVGVLATILAQRFGVSGTLFAVGPAIPLVPGSYAYKAVMGLVMAANSPELEPGGELLLAAFDNGLKATLTILFLSFGIALPGLVWSTFRRMG
;
A
#
# COMPACT_ATOMS: atom_id res chain seq x y z
N GLY A 1 -7.32 6.31 6.54
CA GLY A 1 -6.19 5.58 5.94
C GLY A 1 -5.01 5.51 6.89
N TYR A 2 -4.16 6.53 6.91
CA TYR A 2 -2.90 6.54 7.66
C TYR A 2 -3.02 6.15 9.14
N ALA A 3 -3.92 6.81 9.89
CA ALA A 3 -4.12 6.51 11.31
C ALA A 3 -4.52 5.05 11.60
N LEU A 4 -5.33 4.44 10.72
CA LEU A 4 -5.71 3.03 10.86
C LEU A 4 -4.49 2.12 10.62
N ARG A 5 -3.72 2.40 9.57
CA ARG A 5 -2.49 1.65 9.30
C ARG A 5 -1.52 1.74 10.48
N THR A 6 -1.29 2.94 11.02
CA THR A 6 -0.36 3.12 12.15
C THR A 6 -0.86 2.40 13.39
N ALA A 7 -2.15 2.48 13.71
CA ALA A 7 -2.75 1.75 14.83
C ALA A 7 -2.61 0.23 14.69
N LEU A 8 -2.83 -0.32 13.48
CA LEU A 8 -2.67 -1.76 13.23
C LEU A 8 -1.21 -2.21 13.33
N MET A 9 -0.26 -1.35 12.93
CA MET A 9 1.17 -1.64 13.05
C MET A 9 1.67 -1.54 14.49
N SER A 10 1.25 -0.52 15.26
CA SER A 10 1.74 -0.28 16.62
C SER A 10 1.03 -1.12 17.68
N GLY A 11 -0.29 -1.30 17.57
CA GLY A 11 -1.11 -2.00 18.55
C GLY A 11 -1.42 -3.46 18.20
N GLY A 12 -1.42 -3.81 16.92
CA GLY A 12 -1.81 -5.14 16.44
C GLY A 12 -0.65 -6.05 16.02
N GLY A 13 0.60 -5.56 16.05
CA GLY A 13 1.77 -6.30 15.56
C GLY A 13 1.72 -6.64 14.06
N MET A 14 0.79 -6.03 13.31
CA MET A 14 0.51 -6.39 11.94
C MET A 14 1.59 -5.84 11.00
N GLY A 15 2.06 -6.67 10.07
CA GLY A 15 3.00 -6.24 9.04
C GLY A 15 2.43 -5.12 8.15
N ILE A 16 3.31 -4.26 7.64
CA ILE A 16 2.96 -3.11 6.78
C ILE A 16 2.02 -3.45 5.63
N VAL A 17 2.21 -4.60 4.99
CA VAL A 17 1.45 -5.05 3.81
C VAL A 17 -0.03 -5.22 4.18
N LEU A 18 -0.33 -6.01 5.21
CA LEU A 18 -1.70 -6.29 5.62
C LEU A 18 -2.36 -5.09 6.31
N ALA A 19 -1.60 -4.33 7.11
CA ALA A 19 -2.09 -3.10 7.70
C ALA A 19 -2.50 -2.08 6.63
N THR A 20 -1.75 -2.01 5.52
CA THR A 20 -2.10 -1.16 4.37
C THR A 20 -3.33 -1.69 3.63
N LEU A 21 -3.50 -3.01 3.47
CA LEU A 21 -4.72 -3.58 2.89
C LEU A 21 -5.97 -3.17 3.67
N CYS A 22 -5.97 -3.32 4.99
CA CYS A 22 -7.09 -2.93 5.83
C CYS A 22 -7.36 -1.41 5.75
N ALA A 23 -6.31 -0.60 5.76
CA ALA A 23 -6.43 0.85 5.61
C ALA A 23 -6.98 1.25 4.23
N ALA A 24 -6.56 0.55 3.17
CA ALA A 24 -6.99 0.77 1.79
C ALA A 24 -8.45 0.37 1.59
N LEU A 25 -8.88 -0.77 2.15
CA LEU A 25 -10.28 -1.21 2.15
C LEU A 25 -11.18 -0.17 2.82
N LEU A 26 -10.80 0.34 4.00
CA LEU A 26 -11.55 1.39 4.67
C LEU A 26 -11.67 2.65 3.78
N VAL A 27 -10.56 3.07 3.15
CA VAL A 27 -10.55 4.22 2.24
C VAL A 27 -11.47 3.97 1.04
N GLY A 28 -11.41 2.79 0.42
CA GLY A 28 -12.27 2.45 -0.72
C GLY A 28 -13.75 2.40 -0.36
N VAL A 29 -14.11 1.86 0.80
CA VAL A 29 -15.50 1.81 1.29
C VAL A 29 -16.03 3.23 1.51
N LEU A 30 -15.29 4.06 2.24
CA LEU A 30 -15.67 5.45 2.50
C LEU A 30 -15.76 6.25 1.19
N ALA A 31 -14.78 6.09 0.29
CA ALA A 31 -14.80 6.74 -1.01
C ALA A 31 -16.04 6.35 -1.84
N THR A 32 -16.43 5.07 -1.81
CA THR A 32 -17.61 4.58 -2.52
C THR A 32 -18.89 5.18 -1.92
N ILE A 33 -19.06 5.15 -0.60
CA ILE A 33 -20.24 5.72 0.08
C ILE A 33 -20.37 7.22 -0.21
N LEU A 34 -19.27 7.97 -0.11
CA LEU A 34 -19.27 9.42 -0.36
C LEU A 34 -19.50 9.74 -1.84
N ALA A 35 -18.89 8.98 -2.76
CA ALA A 35 -19.11 9.13 -4.20
C ALA A 35 -20.59 9.08 -4.57
N GLN A 36 -21.31 8.13 -3.99
CA GLN A 36 -22.74 7.98 -4.21
C GLN A 36 -23.56 9.09 -3.59
N ARG A 37 -23.19 9.52 -2.37
CA ARG A 37 -23.88 10.59 -1.66
C ARG A 37 -23.76 11.94 -2.38
N PHE A 38 -22.60 12.20 -3.00
CA PHE A 38 -22.31 13.49 -3.64
C PHE A 38 -22.39 13.46 -5.17
N GLY A 39 -22.62 12.29 -5.80
CA GLY A 39 -22.73 12.17 -7.25
C GLY A 39 -21.42 12.44 -8.00
N VAL A 40 -20.26 12.22 -7.35
CA VAL A 40 -18.92 12.48 -7.92
C VAL A 40 -18.09 11.20 -7.99
N SER A 41 -16.97 11.24 -8.73
CA SER A 41 -16.06 10.10 -8.84
C SER A 41 -15.44 9.72 -7.50
N GLY A 42 -15.49 8.43 -7.13
CA GLY A 42 -14.87 7.92 -5.89
C GLY A 42 -13.36 8.13 -5.82
N THR A 43 -12.69 8.26 -6.97
CA THR A 43 -11.26 8.55 -7.03
C THR A 43 -10.92 9.87 -6.33
N LEU A 44 -11.80 10.89 -6.39
CA LEU A 44 -11.60 12.18 -5.71
C LEU A 44 -11.44 12.00 -4.19
N PHE A 45 -12.23 11.10 -3.60
CA PHE A 45 -12.19 10.83 -2.16
C PHE A 45 -11.07 9.86 -1.76
N ALA A 46 -10.59 9.03 -2.68
CA ALA A 46 -9.56 8.04 -2.40
C ALA A 46 -8.12 8.59 -2.51
N VAL A 47 -7.86 9.56 -3.41
CA VAL A 47 -6.50 10.05 -3.70
C VAL A 47 -5.81 10.65 -2.46
N GLY A 48 -6.46 11.59 -1.77
CA GLY A 48 -5.88 12.25 -0.60
C GLY A 48 -5.43 11.26 0.49
N PRO A 49 -6.32 10.36 0.96
CA PRO A 49 -5.97 9.34 1.95
C PRO A 49 -4.97 8.28 1.47
N ALA A 50 -4.82 8.07 0.16
CA ALA A 50 -3.90 7.08 -0.40
C ALA A 50 -2.43 7.55 -0.40
N ILE A 51 -2.17 8.86 -0.54
CA ILE A 51 -0.81 9.43 -0.56
C ILE A 51 0.05 8.95 0.63
N PRO A 52 -0.37 9.08 1.91
CA PRO A 52 0.45 8.66 3.03
C PRO A 52 0.54 7.14 3.21
N LEU A 53 -0.23 6.35 2.45
CA LEU A 53 -0.17 4.88 2.47
C LEU A 53 0.88 4.32 1.51
N VAL A 54 1.40 5.12 0.58
CA VAL A 54 2.45 4.68 -0.34
C VAL A 54 3.74 4.38 0.45
N PRO A 55 4.33 3.18 0.30
CA PRO A 55 5.51 2.75 1.06
C PRO A 55 6.82 3.33 0.50
N GLY A 56 6.89 4.65 0.30
CA GLY A 56 8.01 5.32 -0.37
C GLY A 56 9.37 5.08 0.31
N SER A 57 9.40 5.01 1.64
CA SER A 57 10.64 4.72 2.38
C SER A 57 11.18 3.30 2.10
N TYR A 58 10.31 2.30 1.96
CA TYR A 58 10.72 0.93 1.64
C TYR A 58 11.22 0.85 0.20
N ALA A 59 10.52 1.49 -0.74
CA ALA A 59 10.96 1.58 -2.13
C ALA A 59 12.34 2.25 -2.25
N TYR A 60 12.54 3.36 -1.53
CA TYR A 60 13.84 4.05 -1.49
C TYR A 60 14.95 3.16 -0.93
N LYS A 61 14.72 2.49 0.20
CA LYS A 61 15.69 1.55 0.80
C LYS A 61 16.03 0.39 -0.13
N ALA A 62 15.05 -0.13 -0.87
CA ALA A 62 15.28 -1.18 -1.85
C ALA A 62 16.24 -0.73 -2.95
N VAL A 63 15.97 0.44 -3.56
CA VAL A 63 16.83 1.01 -4.60
C VAL A 63 18.23 1.31 -4.04
N MET A 64 18.31 1.92 -2.86
CA MET A 64 19.59 2.26 -2.25
C MET A 64 20.42 1.02 -1.93
N GLY A 65 19.81 -0.05 -1.40
CA GLY A 65 20.49 -1.31 -1.14
C GLY A 65 21.05 -1.95 -2.41
N LEU A 66 20.31 -1.88 -3.54
CA LEU A 66 20.83 -2.33 -4.84
C LEU A 66 22.01 -1.49 -5.33
N VAL A 67 21.93 -0.16 -5.20
CA VAL A 67 23.02 0.74 -5.60
C VAL A 67 24.28 0.46 -4.76
N MET A 68 24.13 0.30 -3.44
CA MET A 68 25.25 -0.02 -2.56
C MET A 68 25.85 -1.40 -2.88
N ALA A 69 25.00 -2.41 -3.12
CA ALA A 69 25.47 -3.74 -3.52
C ALA A 69 26.22 -3.70 -4.86
N ALA A 70 25.77 -2.91 -5.83
CA ALA A 70 26.44 -2.77 -7.13
C ALA A 70 27.79 -2.03 -7.06
N ASN A 71 27.98 -1.16 -6.07
CA ASN A 71 29.23 -0.42 -5.86
C ASN A 71 30.16 -1.09 -4.84
N SER A 72 29.77 -2.23 -4.26
CA SER A 72 30.58 -2.94 -3.29
C SER A 72 31.60 -3.84 -4.01
N PRO A 73 32.92 -3.64 -3.80
CA PRO A 73 33.96 -4.45 -4.44
C PRO A 73 34.08 -5.86 -3.84
N GLU A 74 33.49 -6.10 -2.66
CA GLU A 74 33.53 -7.36 -1.92
C GLU A 74 32.17 -8.07 -1.95
N LEU A 75 32.19 -9.40 -2.12
CA LEU A 75 30.99 -10.24 -2.23
C LEU A 75 30.23 -10.37 -0.89
N GLU A 76 30.91 -10.33 0.25
CA GLU A 76 30.29 -10.58 1.58
C GLU A 76 29.36 -9.45 2.04
N PRO A 77 29.75 -8.15 2.03
CA PRO A 77 28.82 -7.06 2.34
C PRO A 77 27.74 -6.89 1.25
N GLY A 78 28.07 -7.20 -0.01
CA GLY A 78 27.15 -7.07 -1.14
C GLY A 78 25.94 -8.00 -1.04
N GLY A 79 26.13 -9.23 -0.54
CA GLY A 79 25.05 -10.22 -0.40
C GLY A 79 23.96 -9.80 0.60
N GLU A 80 24.35 -9.31 1.78
CA GLU A 80 23.41 -8.83 2.80
C GLU A 80 22.64 -7.59 2.33
N LEU A 81 23.31 -6.68 1.65
CA LEU A 81 22.69 -5.49 1.05
C LEU A 81 21.65 -5.86 0.00
N LEU A 82 21.93 -6.88 -0.82
CA LEU A 82 21.01 -7.39 -1.83
C LEU A 82 19.78 -8.05 -1.19
N LEU A 83 19.97 -8.84 -0.14
CA LEU A 83 18.88 -9.47 0.60
C LEU A 83 17.97 -8.43 1.28
N ALA A 84 18.57 -7.42 1.92
CA ALA A 84 17.86 -6.31 2.53
C ALA A 84 17.11 -5.46 1.48
N ALA A 85 17.72 -5.24 0.31
CA ALA A 85 17.07 -4.56 -0.80
C ALA A 85 15.85 -5.34 -1.30
N PHE A 86 15.97 -6.66 -1.41
CA PHE A 86 14.89 -7.54 -1.84
C PHE A 86 13.73 -7.57 -0.84
N ASP A 87 14.01 -7.67 0.47
CA ASP A 87 12.98 -7.62 1.51
C ASP A 87 12.20 -6.29 1.49
N ASN A 88 12.92 -5.16 1.40
CA ASN A 88 12.29 -3.84 1.28
C ASN A 88 11.50 -3.69 -0.03
N GLY A 89 12.03 -4.19 -1.15
CA GLY A 89 11.39 -4.15 -2.46
C GLY A 89 10.11 -4.98 -2.50
N LEU A 90 10.12 -6.17 -1.88
CA LEU A 90 8.97 -7.04 -1.76
C LEU A 90 7.88 -6.37 -0.91
N LYS A 91 8.25 -5.82 0.26
CA LYS A 91 7.33 -5.06 1.11
C LYS A 91 6.71 -3.89 0.37
N ALA A 92 7.50 -3.11 -0.37
CA ALA A 92 7.01 -1.97 -1.13
C ALA A 92 6.03 -2.41 -2.24
N THR A 93 6.43 -3.38 -3.06
CA THR A 93 5.62 -3.86 -4.19
C THR A 93 4.29 -4.46 -3.74
N LEU A 94 4.32 -5.37 -2.76
CA LEU A 94 3.11 -5.98 -2.22
C LEU A 94 2.20 -4.94 -1.56
N THR A 95 2.77 -3.97 -0.86
CA THR A 95 1.98 -2.89 -0.25
C THR A 95 1.28 -2.02 -1.31
N ILE A 96 1.94 -1.70 -2.43
CA ILE A 96 1.33 -0.96 -3.54
C ILE A 96 0.22 -1.78 -4.21
N LEU A 97 0.45 -3.08 -4.39
CA LEU A 97 -0.55 -4.01 -4.96
C LEU A 97 -1.79 -4.07 -4.07
N PHE A 98 -1.62 -4.26 -2.76
CA PHE A 98 -2.73 -4.31 -1.80
C PHE A 98 -3.40 -2.96 -1.57
N LEU A 99 -2.65 -1.85 -1.69
CA LEU A 99 -3.23 -0.51 -1.68
C LEU A 99 -4.16 -0.30 -2.87
N SER A 100 -3.68 -0.61 -4.08
CA SER A 100 -4.45 -0.50 -5.32
C SER A 100 -5.70 -1.38 -5.28
N PHE A 101 -5.51 -2.64 -4.88
CA PHE A 101 -6.60 -3.61 -4.78
C PHE A 101 -7.63 -3.22 -3.70
N GLY A 102 -7.17 -2.82 -2.51
CA GLY A 102 -8.04 -2.45 -1.40
C GLY A 102 -8.90 -1.21 -1.70
N ILE A 103 -8.38 -0.25 -2.48
CA ILE A 103 -9.17 0.91 -2.91
C ILE A 103 -10.19 0.53 -4.00
N ALA A 104 -9.81 -0.33 -4.95
CA ALA A 104 -10.67 -0.70 -6.09
C ALA A 104 -11.81 -1.65 -5.70
N LEU A 105 -11.56 -2.57 -4.76
CA LEU A 105 -12.49 -3.63 -4.36
C LEU A 105 -13.89 -3.13 -3.99
N PRO A 106 -14.06 -2.14 -3.08
CA PRO A 106 -15.38 -1.68 -2.66
C PRO A 106 -16.23 -1.11 -3.81
N GLY A 107 -15.59 -0.37 -4.72
CA GLY A 107 -16.27 0.16 -5.91
C GLY A 107 -16.73 -0.95 -6.87
N LEU A 108 -15.91 -2.00 -7.05
CA LEU A 108 -16.26 -3.17 -7.87
C LEU A 108 -17.42 -3.95 -7.27
N VAL A 109 -17.36 -4.27 -5.97
CA VAL A 109 -18.44 -4.97 -5.26
C VAL A 109 -19.74 -4.19 -5.37
N TRP A 110 -19.68 -2.87 -5.17
CA TRP A 110 -20.83 -2.01 -5.33
C TRP A 110 -21.42 -2.03 -6.75
N SER A 111 -20.57 -1.96 -7.77
CA SER A 111 -20.99 -1.98 -9.16
C SER A 111 -21.68 -3.30 -9.54
N THR A 112 -21.20 -4.42 -9.00
CA THR A 112 -21.77 -5.75 -9.20
C THR A 112 -23.12 -5.88 -8.51
N PHE A 113 -23.24 -5.41 -7.27
CA PHE A 113 -24.50 -5.45 -6.52
C PHE A 113 -25.63 -4.70 -7.25
N ARG A 114 -25.31 -3.54 -7.86
CA ARG A 114 -26.27 -2.77 -8.69
C ARG A 114 -26.67 -3.43 -10.01
N ARG A 115 -25.93 -4.44 -10.50
CA ARG A 115 -26.26 -5.15 -11.74
C ARG A 115 -27.19 -6.34 -11.50
N MET A 116 -27.32 -6.78 -10.25
CA MET A 116 -28.09 -7.97 -9.87
C MET A 116 -29.49 -7.66 -9.34
N GLY A 117 -29.76 -6.41 -8.94
CA GLY A 117 -31.09 -5.94 -8.51
C GLY A 117 -31.64 -4.93 -9.49
#